data_AF-A0A2S6I8I1-F1
#
_entry.id   AF-A0A2S6I8I1-F1
#
_cell.length_a   1.000
_cell.length_b   1.000
_cell.length_c   1.000
_cell.angle_alpha   90.00
_cell.angle_beta   90.00
_cell.angle_gamma   90.00
#
_symmetry.space_group_name_H-M   'P 1'
#
loop_
_entity.id
_entity.type
_entity.pdbx_description
1 polymer ?
#
loop_
_entity_poly.entity_id
_entity_poly.type
_entity_poly.pdbx_seq_one_letter_code
_entity_poly.pdbx_strand_id
1 'polypeptide(L)'
;MKHAQATELIERYFAGSTSLEEEAALKAYFRNGDVAPQLQHYAPLFHYWEAELATTAPPKRTAPVRKLPRRLLAVAAAILLLLTVQFVHRQQAPDVTGFPVAQRQPVDWSRHEITDEKEAMRFLKKVLKNTSENLTKAPEITIRELREVERILD
;
A
#
# COMPACT_ATOMS: atom_id res chain seq x y z
N MET A 1 -25.38 42.84 -18.59
CA MET A 1 -24.47 43.57 -17.69
C MET A 1 -23.83 44.70 -18.50
N LYS A 2 -23.57 45.87 -17.89
CA LYS A 2 -22.84 46.96 -18.58
C LYS A 2 -21.35 46.63 -18.67
N HIS A 3 -20.66 47.05 -19.72
CA HIS A 3 -19.22 46.77 -19.88
C HIS A 3 -18.36 47.22 -18.69
N ALA A 4 -18.64 48.39 -18.11
CA ALA A 4 -17.90 48.90 -16.95
C ALA A 4 -18.02 47.98 -15.72
N GLN A 5 -19.21 47.42 -15.47
CA GLN A 5 -19.42 46.46 -14.39
C GLN A 5 -18.71 45.13 -14.69
N ALA A 6 -18.64 44.71 -15.96
CA ALA A 6 -17.93 43.51 -16.36
C ALA A 6 -16.42 43.60 -16.09
N THR A 7 -15.84 44.78 -16.32
CA THR A 7 -14.41 45.05 -16.06
C THR A 7 -14.09 44.99 -14.57
N GLU A 8 -14.91 45.59 -13.70
CA GLU A 8 -14.72 45.49 -12.26
C GLU A 8 -14.89 44.04 -11.76
N LEU A 9 -15.88 43.33 -12.31
CA LEU A 9 -16.20 41.98 -11.86
C LEU A 9 -15.14 40.95 -12.27
N ILE A 10 -14.50 41.11 -13.43
CA ILE A 10 -13.43 40.21 -13.85
C ILE A 10 -12.18 40.35 -12.98
N GLU A 11 -11.85 41.56 -12.52
CA GLU A 11 -10.73 41.79 -11.60
C GLU A 11 -11.00 41.12 -10.26
N ARG A 12 -12.22 41.27 -9.74
CA ARG A 12 -12.67 40.60 -8.51
C ARG A 12 -12.71 39.08 -8.64
N TYR A 13 -13.09 38.57 -9.81
CA TYR A 13 -13.08 37.14 -10.14
C TYR A 13 -11.65 36.57 -10.06
N PHE A 14 -10.68 37.26 -10.67
CA PHE A 14 -9.27 36.87 -10.58
C PHE A 14 -8.71 36.98 -9.15
N ALA A 15 -9.21 37.93 -8.35
CA ALA A 15 -8.89 38.04 -6.94
C ALA A 15 -9.59 36.98 -6.05
N GLY A 16 -10.50 36.16 -6.60
CA GLY A 16 -11.24 35.14 -5.84
C GLY A 16 -12.26 35.72 -4.86
N SER A 17 -12.76 36.93 -5.12
CA SER A 17 -13.64 37.70 -4.23
C SER A 17 -15.08 37.82 -4.75
N THR A 18 -15.45 36.95 -5.70
CA THR A 18 -16.78 36.90 -6.32
C THR A 18 -17.69 35.88 -5.65
N SER A 19 -19.00 36.15 -5.71
CA SER A 19 -20.05 35.20 -5.35
C SER A 19 -20.48 34.35 -6.54
N LEU A 20 -21.16 33.22 -6.29
CA LEU A 20 -21.66 32.34 -7.35
C LEU A 20 -22.66 33.02 -8.30
N GLU A 21 -23.47 33.95 -7.80
CA GLU A 21 -24.44 34.71 -8.61
C GLU A 21 -23.73 35.67 -9.57
N GLU A 22 -22.69 36.35 -9.08
CA GLU A 22 -21.84 37.24 -9.87
C GLU A 22 -21.10 36.47 -10.97
N GLU A 23 -20.57 35.30 -10.67
CA GLU A 23 -19.90 34.43 -11.63
C GLU A 23 -20.86 33.93 -12.72
N ALA A 24 -22.09 33.58 -12.35
CA ALA A 24 -23.12 33.20 -13.31
C ALA A 24 -23.47 34.36 -14.25
N ALA A 25 -23.57 35.58 -13.73
CA ALA A 25 -23.80 36.79 -14.53
C ALA A 25 -22.61 37.12 -15.45
N LEU A 26 -21.38 36.97 -14.96
CA LEU A 26 -20.15 37.15 -15.72
C LEU A 26 -20.06 36.14 -16.88
N LYS A 27 -20.35 34.86 -16.61
CA LYS A 27 -20.40 33.80 -17.62
C LYS A 27 -21.47 34.08 -18.69
N ALA A 28 -22.66 34.53 -18.29
CA ALA A 28 -23.72 34.89 -19.23
C ALA A 28 -23.34 36.10 -20.11
N TYR A 29 -22.58 37.06 -19.57
CA TYR A 29 -22.08 38.20 -20.33
C TYR A 29 -21.10 37.78 -21.43
N PHE A 30 -20.10 36.94 -21.12
CA PHE A 30 -19.19 36.43 -22.14
C PHE A 30 -19.89 35.54 -23.18
N ARG A 31 -20.93 34.79 -22.78
CA ARG A 31 -21.72 33.96 -23.70
C ARG A 31 -22.49 34.74 -24.76
N ASN A 32 -23.00 35.93 -24.43
CA ASN A 32 -23.84 36.71 -25.35
C ASN A 32 -23.07 37.35 -26.52
N GLY A 33 -21.72 37.28 -26.53
CA GLY A 33 -20.88 37.74 -27.65
C GLY A 33 -20.67 39.26 -27.74
N ASP A 34 -21.48 40.07 -27.06
CA ASP A 34 -21.31 41.53 -26.94
C ASP A 34 -20.34 41.89 -25.80
N VAL A 35 -19.05 41.57 -26.01
CA VAL A 35 -17.98 41.74 -25.03
C VAL A 35 -17.14 42.97 -25.36
N ALA A 36 -16.89 43.80 -24.35
CA ALA A 36 -16.02 44.96 -24.45
C ALA A 36 -14.66 44.61 -25.08
N PRO A 37 -14.09 45.45 -25.96
CA PRO A 37 -12.85 45.14 -26.68
C PRO A 37 -11.68 44.72 -25.79
N GLN A 38 -11.55 45.33 -24.60
CA GLN A 38 -10.51 45.03 -23.62
C GLN A 38 -10.65 43.64 -22.96
N LEU A 39 -11.87 43.10 -22.94
CA LEU A 39 -12.20 41.83 -22.29
C LEU A 39 -12.27 40.66 -23.28
N GLN A 40 -12.18 40.91 -24.58
CA GLN A 40 -12.26 39.87 -25.62
C GLN A 40 -11.21 38.76 -25.44
N HIS A 41 -10.02 39.10 -24.93
CA HIS A 41 -8.97 38.13 -24.66
C HIS A 41 -9.37 37.08 -23.61
N TYR A 42 -10.28 37.41 -22.69
CA TYR A 42 -10.75 36.49 -21.64
C TYR A 42 -11.91 35.60 -22.08
N ALA A 43 -12.51 35.83 -23.25
CA ALA A 43 -13.64 35.05 -23.74
C ALA A 43 -13.41 33.52 -23.74
N PRO A 44 -12.25 32.98 -24.14
CA PRO A 44 -12.00 31.53 -24.12
C PRO A 44 -12.19 30.87 -22.75
N LEU A 45 -11.97 31.60 -21.65
CA LEU A 45 -12.15 31.09 -20.28
C LEU A 45 -13.61 30.73 -19.97
N PHE A 46 -14.57 31.43 -20.60
CA PHE A 46 -15.99 31.29 -20.30
C PHE A 46 -16.75 30.45 -21.34
N HIS A 47 -16.17 30.22 -22.53
CA HIS A 47 -16.79 29.45 -23.62
C HIS A 47 -16.49 27.94 -23.62
N TYR A 48 -15.48 27.46 -22.87
CA TYR A 48 -14.97 26.08 -23.00
C TYR A 48 -16.01 24.98 -22.73
N TRP A 49 -16.96 25.19 -21.82
CA TRP A 49 -17.88 24.13 -21.39
C TRP A 49 -18.99 23.77 -22.41
N GLU A 50 -19.34 24.65 -23.35
CA GLU A 50 -20.46 24.35 -24.27
C GLU A 50 -20.13 23.24 -25.27
N ALA A 51 -18.89 23.22 -25.77
CA ALA A 51 -18.43 22.18 -26.69
C ALA A 51 -18.32 20.81 -26.00
N GLU A 52 -17.90 20.79 -24.73
CA GLU A 52 -17.71 19.56 -23.96
C GLU A 52 -19.04 19.00 -23.43
N LEU A 53 -20.02 19.85 -23.07
CA LEU A 53 -21.36 19.43 -22.64
C LEU A 53 -22.12 18.67 -23.73
N ALA A 54 -21.88 18.99 -25.01
CA ALA A 54 -22.47 18.28 -26.14
C ALA A 54 -21.86 16.88 -26.34
N THR A 55 -20.67 16.63 -25.79
CA THR A 55 -19.95 15.37 -25.94
C THR A 55 -20.47 14.36 -24.92
N THR A 56 -21.59 13.72 -25.25
CA THR A 56 -22.12 12.63 -24.44
C THR A 56 -21.17 11.44 -24.53
N ALA A 57 -20.71 10.93 -23.38
CA ALA A 57 -19.87 9.74 -23.33
C ALA A 57 -20.54 8.59 -24.11
N PRO A 58 -19.78 7.82 -24.93
CA PRO A 58 -20.36 6.71 -25.65
C PRO A 58 -21.02 5.74 -24.67
N PRO A 59 -22.18 5.13 -25.03
CA PRO A 59 -22.86 4.21 -24.14
C PRO A 59 -21.89 3.12 -23.70
N LYS A 60 -21.72 2.98 -22.37
CA LYS A 60 -20.81 2.01 -21.76
C LYS A 60 -21.18 0.63 -22.30
N ARG A 61 -20.34 0.07 -23.17
CA ARG A 61 -20.48 -1.30 -23.67
C ARG A 61 -20.36 -2.23 -22.47
N THR A 62 -21.49 -2.66 -21.92
CA THR A 62 -21.54 -3.68 -20.89
C THR A 62 -21.21 -5.01 -21.56
N ALA A 63 -19.94 -5.41 -21.48
CA ALA A 63 -19.57 -6.76 -21.88
C ALA A 63 -20.36 -7.75 -21.03
N PRO A 64 -20.91 -8.84 -21.61
CA PRO A 64 -21.63 -9.84 -20.83
C PRO A 64 -20.66 -10.47 -19.83
N VAL A 65 -20.97 -10.35 -18.53
CA VAL A 65 -20.17 -10.97 -17.48
C VAL A 65 -20.41 -12.47 -17.52
N ARG A 66 -19.39 -13.24 -17.89
CA ARG A 66 -19.47 -14.70 -17.94
C ARG A 66 -19.48 -15.24 -16.51
N LYS A 67 -20.63 -15.75 -16.06
CA LYS A 67 -20.77 -16.36 -14.72
C LYS A 67 -20.33 -17.81 -14.76
N LEU A 68 -19.57 -18.26 -13.76
CA LEU A 68 -19.24 -19.68 -13.61
C LEU A 68 -20.50 -20.45 -13.20
N PRO A 69 -20.80 -21.63 -13.78
CA PRO A 69 -21.96 -22.42 -13.38
C PRO A 69 -21.82 -22.88 -11.92
N ARG A 70 -22.91 -22.75 -11.16
CA ARG A 70 -22.96 -23.14 -9.73
C ARG A 70 -22.54 -24.58 -9.47
N ARG A 71 -22.73 -25.48 -10.45
CA ARG A 71 -22.30 -26.88 -10.37
C ARG A 71 -20.78 -27.01 -10.28
N LEU A 72 -20.01 -26.23 -11.05
CA LEU A 72 -18.54 -26.24 -10.94
C LEU A 72 -18.07 -25.71 -9.58
N LEU A 73 -18.75 -24.69 -9.07
CA LEU A 73 -18.45 -24.11 -7.76
C LEU A 73 -18.77 -25.11 -6.62
N ALA A 74 -19.89 -25.83 -6.73
CA ALA A 74 -20.25 -26.90 -5.79
C ALA A 74 -19.27 -28.08 -5.83
N VAL A 75 -18.84 -28.50 -7.03
CA VAL A 75 -17.81 -29.54 -7.20
C VAL A 75 -16.48 -29.10 -6.58
N ALA A 76 -16.04 -27.87 -6.82
CA ALA A 76 -14.82 -27.34 -6.21
C ALA A 76 -14.91 -27.31 -4.67
N ALA A 77 -16.04 -26.86 -4.11
CA ALA A 77 -16.26 -26.85 -2.66
C ALA A 77 -16.24 -28.27 -2.07
N ALA A 78 -16.82 -29.26 -2.74
CA ALA A 78 -16.79 -30.65 -2.29
C ALA A 78 -15.37 -31.22 -2.29
N ILE A 79 -14.57 -30.93 -3.33
CA ILE A 79 -13.16 -31.35 -3.39
C ILE A 79 -12.36 -30.72 -2.26
N LEU A 80 -12.53 -29.42 -2.01
CA LEU A 80 -11.86 -28.73 -0.91
C LEU A 80 -12.24 -29.34 0.46
N LEU A 81 -13.52 -29.63 0.69
CA LEU A 81 -13.95 -30.30 1.92
C LEU A 81 -13.28 -31.67 2.08
N LEU A 82 -13.26 -32.50 1.04
CA LEU A 82 -12.57 -33.79 1.08
C LEU A 82 -11.07 -33.64 1.37
N LEU A 83 -10.40 -32.67 0.73
CA LEU A 83 -8.98 -32.41 0.96
C LEU A 83 -8.71 -31.92 2.39
N THR A 84 -9.55 -31.05 2.94
CA THR A 84 -9.41 -30.58 4.32
C THR A 84 -9.62 -31.71 5.33
N VAL A 85 -10.65 -32.54 5.16
CA VAL A 85 -10.89 -33.71 6.00
C VAL A 85 -9.72 -34.69 5.91
N GLN A 86 -9.25 -34.99 4.70
CA GLN A 86 -8.09 -35.86 4.48
C GLN A 86 -6.82 -35.29 5.10
N PHE A 87 -6.60 -33.97 5.00
CA PHE A 87 -5.46 -33.28 5.58
C PHE A 87 -5.49 -33.35 7.11
N VAL A 88 -6.63 -33.03 7.73
CA VAL A 88 -6.81 -33.13 9.19
C VAL A 88 -6.64 -34.57 9.67
N HIS A 89 -7.20 -35.55 8.95
CA HIS A 89 -7.04 -36.96 9.29
C HIS A 89 -5.59 -37.44 9.20
N ARG A 90 -4.82 -36.90 8.24
CA ARG A 90 -3.37 -37.16 8.11
C ARG A 90 -2.53 -36.38 9.12
N GLN A 91 -3.04 -35.29 9.67
CA GLN A 91 -2.41 -34.52 10.75
C GLN A 91 -2.66 -35.13 12.14
N GLN A 92 -2.81 -36.45 12.26
CA GLN A 92 -2.65 -37.10 13.56
C GLN A 92 -1.31 -36.62 14.13
N ALA A 93 -1.39 -35.88 15.25
CA ALA A 93 -0.19 -35.45 15.96
C ALA A 93 0.66 -36.71 16.19
N PRO A 94 1.99 -36.66 15.96
CA PRO A 94 2.83 -37.79 16.33
C PRO A 94 2.50 -38.12 17.77
N ASP A 95 2.14 -39.38 18.02
CA ASP A 95 1.81 -39.85 19.35
C ASP A 95 3.03 -39.53 20.22
N VAL A 96 2.88 -38.55 21.11
CA VAL A 96 3.98 -38.04 21.96
C VAL A 96 4.47 -39.10 22.95
N THR A 97 3.85 -40.29 22.90
CA THR A 97 4.25 -41.53 23.57
C THR A 97 5.59 -42.10 23.06
N GLY A 98 6.10 -41.65 21.91
CA GLY A 98 7.35 -42.16 21.31
C GLY A 98 8.59 -41.27 21.45
N PHE A 99 8.44 -40.01 21.87
CA PHE A 99 9.61 -39.21 22.26
C PHE A 99 9.93 -39.58 23.71
N PRO A 100 11.18 -39.88 24.09
CA PRO A 100 11.58 -39.72 25.47
C PRO A 100 11.57 -38.21 25.74
N VAL A 101 10.39 -37.64 25.95
CA VAL A 101 10.29 -36.48 26.81
C VAL A 101 10.80 -37.02 28.12
N ALA A 102 12.07 -36.75 28.41
CA ALA A 102 12.63 -36.96 29.73
C ALA A 102 11.54 -36.44 30.67
N GLN A 103 10.98 -37.32 31.50
CA GLN A 103 10.09 -36.92 32.59
C GLN A 103 10.68 -35.63 33.12
N ARG A 104 9.88 -34.57 33.21
CA ARG A 104 10.36 -33.24 33.61
C ARG A 104 10.93 -33.37 35.02
N GLN A 105 12.17 -33.84 35.11
CA GLN A 105 12.92 -33.91 36.35
C GLN A 105 13.01 -32.45 36.73
N PRO A 106 12.58 -32.08 37.95
CA PRO A 106 12.73 -30.72 38.40
C PRO A 106 14.20 -30.36 38.20
N VAL A 107 14.45 -29.43 37.28
CA VAL A 107 15.80 -28.94 37.02
C VAL A 107 16.26 -28.38 38.35
N ASP A 108 17.32 -28.99 38.90
CA ASP A 108 17.88 -28.56 40.17
C ASP A 108 18.66 -27.26 39.95
N TRP A 109 17.91 -26.15 39.95
CA TRP A 109 18.43 -24.79 39.77
C TRP A 109 19.41 -24.39 40.88
N SER A 110 19.43 -25.11 42.01
CA SER A 110 20.35 -24.85 43.12
C SER A 110 21.83 -24.97 42.71
N ARG A 111 22.13 -25.74 41.65
CA ARG A 111 23.49 -25.88 41.14
C ARG A 111 23.95 -24.72 40.28
N HIS A 112 23.05 -23.87 39.76
CA HIS A 112 23.36 -22.90 38.69
C HIS A 112 22.85 -21.49 38.99
N GLU A 113 22.51 -21.19 40.23
CA GLU A 113 22.33 -19.79 40.66
C GLU A 113 23.71 -19.12 40.71
N ILE A 114 23.99 -18.22 39.77
CA ILE A 114 25.16 -17.34 39.88
C ILE A 114 24.84 -16.30 40.94
N THR A 115 25.06 -16.65 42.21
CA THR A 115 24.74 -15.78 43.35
C THR A 115 25.69 -14.58 43.42
N ASP A 116 26.87 -14.65 42.81
CA ASP A 116 27.84 -13.54 42.75
C ASP A 116 27.65 -12.70 41.48
N GLU A 117 27.11 -11.49 41.65
CA GLU A 117 26.89 -10.49 40.60
C GLU A 117 28.17 -10.22 39.78
N LYS A 118 29.35 -10.25 40.41
CA LYS A 118 30.63 -10.02 39.73
C LYS A 118 31.02 -11.18 38.81
N GLU A 119 30.62 -12.40 39.13
CA GLU A 119 30.84 -13.57 38.29
C GLU A 119 29.86 -13.58 37.11
N ALA A 120 28.59 -13.23 37.34
CA ALA A 120 27.60 -13.07 36.29
C ALA A 120 28.01 -12.01 35.26
N MET A 121 28.51 -10.87 35.73
CA MET A 121 28.99 -9.79 34.88
C MET A 121 30.22 -10.20 34.05
N ARG A 122 31.12 -10.99 34.61
CA ARG A 122 32.30 -11.52 33.86
C ARG A 122 31.88 -12.51 32.79
N PHE A 123 30.96 -13.42 33.12
CA PHE A 123 30.41 -14.36 32.14
C PHE A 123 29.68 -13.64 31.01
N LEU A 124 28.81 -12.68 31.34
CA LEU A 124 28.08 -11.89 30.35
C LEU A 124 29.03 -11.09 29.45
N LYS A 125 30.06 -10.45 30.01
CA LYS A 125 31.10 -9.77 29.22
C LYS A 125 31.82 -10.73 28.28
N LYS A 126 32.11 -11.97 28.71
CA LYS A 126 32.75 -12.99 27.86
C LYS A 126 31.83 -13.43 26.71
N VAL A 127 30.56 -13.65 26.99
CA VAL A 127 29.55 -13.99 25.97
C VAL A 127 29.39 -12.85 24.97
N LEU A 128 29.17 -11.62 25.46
CA LEU A 128 29.03 -10.43 24.60
C LEU A 128 30.26 -10.20 23.73
N LYS A 129 31.46 -10.35 24.31
CA LYS A 129 32.71 -10.24 23.56
C LYS A 129 32.79 -11.29 22.45
N ASN A 130 32.60 -12.56 22.76
CA ASN A 130 32.62 -13.64 21.77
C ASN A 130 31.59 -13.44 20.66
N THR A 131 30.37 -13.01 21.01
CA THR A 131 29.32 -12.73 20.02
C THR A 131 29.71 -11.55 19.14
N SER A 132 30.26 -10.47 19.71
CA SER A 132 30.73 -9.31 18.94
C SER A 132 31.84 -9.68 17.96
N GLU A 133 32.85 -10.45 18.40
CA GLU A 133 33.94 -10.92 17.54
C GLU A 133 33.43 -11.78 16.37
N ASN A 134 32.42 -12.63 16.62
CA ASN A 134 31.83 -13.46 15.57
C ASN A 134 30.94 -12.66 14.60
N LEU A 135 30.22 -11.65 15.07
CA LEU A 135 29.40 -10.78 14.22
C LEU A 135 30.25 -9.87 13.32
N THR A 136 31.41 -9.41 13.79
CA THR A 136 32.34 -8.62 12.95
C THR A 136 32.98 -9.45 11.84
N LYS A 137 33.18 -10.76 12.05
CA LYS A 137 33.69 -11.68 11.01
C LYS A 137 32.67 -12.05 9.95
N ALA A 138 31.37 -12.00 10.26
CA ALA A 138 30.30 -12.36 9.34
C ALA A 138 30.29 -11.53 8.02
N PRO A 139 30.40 -10.19 8.01
CA PRO A 139 30.44 -9.42 6.77
C PRO A 139 31.70 -9.64 5.94
N GLU A 140 32.85 -9.99 6.54
CA GLU A 140 34.07 -10.33 5.77
C GLU A 140 33.89 -11.60 4.95
N ILE A 141 33.20 -12.60 5.52
CA ILE A 141 32.88 -13.85 4.81
C ILE A 141 31.94 -13.53 3.64
N THR A 142 30.87 -12.76 3.86
CA THR A 142 29.93 -12.40 2.78
C THR A 142 30.58 -11.58 1.66
N ILE A 143 31.48 -10.64 1.97
CA ILE A 143 32.19 -9.83 0.96
C ILE A 143 33.19 -10.69 0.16
N ARG A 144 33.87 -11.64 0.80
CA ARG A 144 34.78 -12.56 0.12
C ARG A 144 34.03 -13.49 -0.84
N GLU A 145 32.94 -14.09 -0.38
CA GLU A 145 32.10 -14.99 -1.20
C GLU A 145 31.50 -14.25 -2.39
N LEU A 146 30.99 -13.02 -2.20
CA LEU A 146 30.48 -12.20 -3.31
C LEU A 146 31.55 -11.87 -4.35
N ARG A 147 32.78 -11.57 -3.92
CA ARG A 147 33.91 -11.31 -4.84
C ARG A 147 34.37 -12.56 -5.58
N GLU A 148 34.26 -13.74 -4.96
CA GLU A 148 34.59 -15.01 -5.58
C GLU A 148 33.53 -15.42 -6.62
N VAL A 149 32.25 -15.17 -6.33
CA VAL A 149 31.15 -15.30 -7.29
C VAL A 149 31.30 -14.36 -8.48
N GLU A 150 31.66 -13.09 -8.25
CA GLU A 150 31.91 -12.11 -9.32
C GLU A 150 33.04 -12.58 -10.26
N ARG A 151 34.14 -13.12 -9.72
CA ARG A 151 35.24 -13.68 -10.53
C ARG A 151 34.85 -14.92 -11.35
N ILE A 152 33.85 -15.68 -10.94
CA ILE A 152 33.37 -16.87 -11.67
C ILE A 152 32.42 -16.46 -12.82
N LEU A 153 31.78 -15.30 -12.71
CA LEU A 153 30.80 -14.80 -13.67
C LEU A 153 31.40 -13.96 -14.80
N ASP A 154 32.62 -13.44 -14.63
CA ASP A 154 33.48 -12.82 -15.67
C ASP A 154 34.31 -13.87 -16.43
#